data_AF-A0A3Q9WLC8-F1
#
_entry.id   AF-A0A3Q9WLC8-F1
#
_cell.length_a   1.000
_cell.length_b   1.000
_cell.length_c   1.000
_cell.angle_alpha   90.00
_cell.angle_beta   90.00
_cell.angle_gamma   90.00
#
_symmetry.space_group_name_H-M   'P 1'
#
loop_
_entity.id
_entity.type
_entity.pdbx_description
1 polymer ?
#
loop_
_entity_poly.entity_id
_entity_poly.type
_entity_poly.pdbx_seq_one_letter_code
_entity_poly.pdbx_strand_id
1 'polypeptide(L)'
;MSSATLDDGTEDTGERTARVRVVDADGRTEAIVPSGAVDAAGSIPSGSEGRTLVLAEQADAGWQASLDGRRLEATSDGWRQAFALPATGGSVEISYVSPYRPWAEAVQAVVLVLTMLLAIPIPSRPRVVRPQGGGRLQPAGRPPSP
;
A
#
# COMPACT_ATOMS: atom_id res chain seq x y z
N MET A 1 28.77 30.18 43.21
CA MET A 1 28.09 31.02 42.20
C MET A 1 28.49 30.53 40.83
N SER A 2 27.56 30.57 39.88
CA SER A 2 27.58 30.04 38.50
C SER A 2 27.20 28.57 38.35
N SER A 3 25.89 28.35 38.34
CA SER A 3 25.25 27.22 37.65
C SER A 3 25.44 27.42 36.14
N ALA A 4 25.99 26.42 35.47
CA ALA A 4 25.99 26.34 34.02
C ALA A 4 24.57 26.00 33.56
N THR A 5 23.89 26.96 32.93
CA THR A 5 22.69 26.71 32.13
C THR A 5 23.13 25.94 30.89
N LEU A 6 22.84 24.64 30.84
CA LEU A 6 22.82 23.92 29.56
C LEU A 6 21.62 24.45 28.78
N ASP A 7 21.91 25.17 27.71
CA ASP A 7 21.00 25.45 26.62
C ASP A 7 20.75 24.11 25.90
N ASP A 8 19.61 23.48 26.18
CA ASP A 8 19.15 22.28 25.48
C ASP A 8 18.67 22.69 24.09
N GLY A 9 19.56 22.58 23.10
CA GLY A 9 19.31 22.89 21.69
C GLY A 9 18.34 21.94 20.97
N THR A 10 17.23 21.55 21.60
CA THR A 10 16.25 20.58 21.06
C THR A 10 15.01 21.24 20.45
N GLU A 11 14.81 22.56 20.57
CA GLU A 11 13.47 23.16 20.37
C GLU A 11 13.02 23.49 18.93
N ASP A 12 13.82 23.35 17.86
CA ASP A 12 13.39 23.86 16.51
C ASP A 12 13.69 22.91 15.33
N THR A 13 13.84 21.62 15.61
CA THR A 13 13.98 20.61 14.54
C THR A 13 12.65 19.91 14.25
N GLY A 14 11.81 19.69 15.27
CA GLY A 14 10.49 19.08 15.13
C GLY A 14 9.52 19.94 14.32
N GLU A 15 9.55 21.27 14.49
CA GLU A 15 8.67 22.18 13.75
C GLU A 15 9.00 22.23 12.24
N ARG A 16 10.29 22.10 11.89
CA ARG A 16 10.74 22.10 10.49
C ARG A 16 10.58 20.76 9.77
N THR A 17 10.45 19.66 10.51
CA THR A 17 10.51 18.28 9.96
C THR A 17 9.13 17.59 9.88
N ALA A 18 8.04 18.34 10.07
CA ALA A 18 6.70 17.78 9.92
C ALA A 18 6.37 17.48 8.44
N ARG A 19 5.86 16.27 8.17
CA ARG A 19 5.38 15.88 6.84
C ARG A 19 4.13 16.66 6.44
N VAL A 20 3.26 16.99 7.41
CA VAL A 20 2.02 17.74 7.18
C VAL A 20 1.96 18.98 8.07
N ARG A 21 1.68 20.13 7.44
CA ARG A 21 1.68 21.44 8.09
C ARG A 21 0.49 22.27 7.62
N VAL A 22 -0.04 23.09 8.51
CA VAL A 22 -0.93 24.21 8.14
C VAL A 22 -0.05 25.42 7.93
N VAL A 23 -0.19 26.05 6.78
CA VAL A 23 0.60 27.22 6.36
C VAL A 23 -0.35 28.37 6.07
N ASP A 24 -0.07 29.55 6.63
CA ASP A 24 -0.84 30.76 6.36
C ASP A 24 -0.63 31.29 4.93
N ALA A 25 -1.35 32.36 4.57
CA ALA A 25 -1.22 32.99 3.26
C ALA A 25 0.17 33.60 3.00
N ASP A 26 0.96 33.88 4.04
CA ASP A 26 2.32 34.43 3.96
C ASP A 26 3.40 33.32 3.89
N GLY A 27 3.01 32.03 3.97
CA GLY A 27 3.94 30.91 3.96
C GLY A 27 4.49 30.52 5.34
N ARG A 28 3.96 31.05 6.45
CA ARG A 28 4.37 30.66 7.81
C ARG A 28 3.58 29.46 8.29
N THR A 29 4.26 28.53 8.96
CA THR A 29 3.62 27.38 9.59
C THR A 29 2.80 27.83 10.81
N GLU A 30 1.50 27.58 10.79
CA GLU A 30 0.58 27.85 11.91
C GLU A 30 0.36 26.62 12.80
N ALA A 31 0.41 25.41 12.22
CA ALA A 31 0.20 24.16 12.95
C ALA A 31 0.87 22.97 12.26
N ILE A 32 1.08 21.90 13.02
CA ILE A 32 1.61 20.62 12.54
C ILE A 32 0.56 19.55 12.73
N VAL A 33 0.37 18.72 11.71
CA VAL A 33 -0.58 17.61 11.76
C VAL A 33 0.21 16.30 11.88
N PRO A 34 -0.10 15.45 12.88
CA PRO A 34 0.52 14.13 12.99
C PRO A 34 0.32 13.31 11.72
N SER A 35 1.39 12.67 11.25
CA SER A 35 1.36 11.82 10.06
C SER A 35 1.86 10.41 10.37
N GLY A 36 1.14 9.41 9.89
CA GLY A 36 1.61 8.04 9.78
C GLY A 36 2.46 7.83 8.52
N ALA A 37 2.75 6.57 8.21
CA ALA A 37 3.57 6.21 7.06
C ALA A 37 2.88 6.55 5.72
N VAL A 38 1.56 6.44 5.64
CA VAL A 38 0.78 6.58 4.39
C VAL A 38 -0.46 7.48 4.52
N ASP A 39 -0.70 7.99 5.71
CA ASP A 39 -1.86 8.77 6.11
C ASP A 39 -1.45 9.90 7.06
N ALA A 40 -2.33 10.87 7.26
CA ALA A 40 -2.18 11.88 8.30
C ALA A 40 -3.54 12.31 8.81
N ALA A 41 -3.66 12.48 10.13
CA ALA A 41 -4.90 12.91 10.75
C ALA A 41 -4.62 13.68 12.03
N GLY A 42 -5.47 14.66 12.32
CA GLY A 42 -5.34 15.46 13.53
C GLY A 42 -6.37 16.58 13.60
N SER A 43 -6.41 17.26 14.74
CA SER A 43 -7.21 18.47 14.89
C SER A 43 -6.36 19.69 14.55
N ILE A 44 -6.93 20.63 13.80
CA ILE A 44 -6.31 21.90 13.47
C ILE A 44 -7.14 23.05 14.05
N PRO A 45 -6.51 24.11 14.60
CA PRO A 45 -7.22 25.28 15.08
C PRO A 45 -7.83 26.07 13.92
N SER A 46 -8.79 26.95 14.22
CA SER A 46 -9.19 28.00 13.28
C SER A 46 -8.03 28.96 13.01
N GLY A 47 -8.01 29.59 11.84
CA GLY A 47 -6.94 30.47 11.40
C GLY A 47 -7.41 31.50 10.38
N SER A 48 -6.45 32.15 9.74
CA SER A 48 -6.69 33.16 8.71
C SER A 48 -7.29 32.56 7.42
N GLU A 49 -7.99 33.38 6.63
CA GLU A 49 -8.40 32.96 5.28
C GLU A 49 -7.18 32.78 4.37
N GLY A 50 -7.29 31.88 3.39
CA GLY A 50 -6.21 31.62 2.42
C GLY A 50 -5.11 30.67 2.92
N ARG A 51 -5.26 30.12 4.13
CA ARG A 51 -4.34 29.09 4.65
C ARG A 51 -4.48 27.76 3.90
N THR A 52 -3.42 26.97 3.94
CA THR A 52 -3.33 25.69 3.22
C THR A 52 -2.80 24.59 4.11
N LEU A 53 -3.23 23.36 3.85
CA LEU A 53 -2.67 22.16 4.43
C LEU A 53 -1.62 21.61 3.47
N VAL A 54 -0.34 21.80 3.78
CA VAL A 54 0.79 21.37 2.95
C VAL A 54 1.28 20.00 3.40
N LEU A 55 1.36 19.08 2.46
CA LEU A 55 1.93 17.74 2.58
C LEU A 55 3.27 17.71 1.83
N ALA A 56 4.36 17.36 2.53
CA ALA A 56 5.72 17.28 2.00
C ALA A 56 5.94 16.04 1.11
N GLU A 57 5.00 15.76 0.22
CA GLU A 57 5.02 14.69 -0.78
C GLU A 57 4.85 15.29 -2.17
N GLN A 58 5.30 14.57 -3.19
CA GLN A 58 5.07 14.97 -4.58
C GLN A 58 3.57 15.15 -4.84
N ALA A 59 3.21 16.30 -5.45
CA ALA A 59 1.84 16.54 -5.90
C ALA A 59 1.37 15.44 -6.86
N ASP A 60 0.27 14.78 -6.53
CA ASP A 60 -0.26 13.60 -7.23
C ASP A 60 -1.77 13.53 -7.06
N ALA A 61 -2.49 13.12 -8.13
CA ALA A 61 -3.94 13.06 -8.13
C ALA A 61 -4.53 12.00 -7.16
N GLY A 62 -3.71 11.07 -6.68
CA GLY A 62 -4.10 10.08 -5.68
C GLY A 62 -4.26 10.68 -4.27
N TRP A 63 -3.65 11.83 -3.98
CA TRP A 63 -3.77 12.46 -2.66
C TRP A 63 -5.14 13.11 -2.46
N GLN A 64 -5.75 12.85 -1.29
CA GLN A 64 -7.04 13.40 -0.91
C GLN A 64 -6.98 13.88 0.53
N ALA A 65 -7.62 15.02 0.80
CA ALA A 65 -7.79 15.53 2.15
C ALA A 65 -9.25 15.91 2.41
N SER A 66 -9.66 15.81 3.67
CA SER A 66 -10.96 16.26 4.14
C SER A 66 -10.86 16.99 5.47
N LEU A 67 -11.77 17.94 5.69
CA LEU A 67 -11.98 18.62 6.96
C LEU A 67 -13.39 18.31 7.45
N ASP A 68 -13.49 17.66 8.61
CA ASP A 68 -14.75 17.15 9.17
C ASP A 68 -15.57 16.35 8.14
N GLY A 69 -14.88 15.52 7.35
CA GLY A 69 -15.47 14.68 6.30
C GLY A 69 -15.82 15.41 5.00
N ARG A 70 -15.62 16.73 4.91
CA ARG A 70 -15.81 17.48 3.65
C ARG A 70 -14.51 17.53 2.88
N ARG A 71 -14.55 17.10 1.61
CA ARG A 71 -13.38 17.09 0.74
C ARG A 71 -12.83 18.50 0.53
N LEU A 72 -11.52 18.64 0.67
CA LEU A 72 -10.80 19.88 0.39
C LEU A 72 -10.39 19.95 -1.08
N GLU A 73 -10.25 21.17 -1.59
CA GLU A 73 -9.71 21.42 -2.92
C GLU A 73 -8.21 21.14 -2.91
N ALA A 74 -7.75 20.30 -3.84
CA ALA A 74 -6.34 19.98 -4.01
C ALA A 74 -5.65 21.10 -4.80
N THR A 75 -4.50 21.54 -4.29
CA THR A 75 -3.62 22.53 -4.91
C THR A 75 -2.16 22.07 -4.76
N SER A 76 -1.20 22.93 -5.04
CA SER A 76 0.23 22.63 -4.93
C SER A 76 1.00 23.79 -4.34
N ASP A 77 2.02 23.49 -3.52
CA ASP A 77 3.01 24.44 -3.02
C ASP A 77 4.40 24.04 -3.56
N GLY A 78 4.70 24.51 -4.77
CA GLY A 78 5.87 24.10 -5.54
C GLY A 78 5.74 22.63 -5.97
N TRP A 79 6.63 21.76 -5.47
CA TRP A 79 6.58 20.31 -5.72
C TRP A 79 5.66 19.57 -4.76
N ARG A 80 5.26 20.23 -3.66
CA ARG A 80 4.52 19.63 -2.55
C ARG A 80 3.03 19.64 -2.84
N GLN A 81 2.34 18.57 -2.45
CA GLN A 81 0.89 18.53 -2.43
C GLN A 81 0.36 19.52 -1.38
N ALA A 82 -0.69 20.27 -1.71
CA ALA A 82 -1.36 21.14 -0.76
C ALA A 82 -2.88 21.04 -0.90
N PHE A 83 -3.60 21.51 0.12
CA PHE A 83 -5.06 21.58 0.08
C PHE A 83 -5.53 22.93 0.64
N ALA A 84 -6.49 23.55 -0.03
CA ALA A 84 -7.08 24.80 0.45
C ALA A 84 -7.85 24.54 1.75
N LEU A 85 -7.57 25.32 2.79
CA LEU A 85 -8.26 25.24 4.07
C LEU A 85 -9.16 26.47 4.26
N PRO A 86 -10.40 26.29 4.78
CA PRO A 86 -11.19 27.40 5.26
C PRO A 86 -10.56 28.00 6.54
N ALA A 87 -11.03 29.19 6.93
CA ALA A 87 -10.66 29.81 8.19
C ALA A 87 -11.08 28.97 9.42
N THR A 88 -12.11 28.14 9.28
CA THR A 88 -12.57 27.23 10.36
C THR A 88 -11.55 26.12 10.63
N GLY A 89 -11.34 25.81 11.91
CA GLY A 89 -10.65 24.60 12.36
C GLY A 89 -11.54 23.37 12.31
N GLY A 90 -11.01 22.23 12.73
CA GLY A 90 -11.72 20.95 12.73
C GLY A 90 -10.77 19.76 12.66
N SER A 91 -11.32 18.58 12.41
CA SER A 91 -10.55 17.35 12.27
C SER A 91 -10.19 17.14 10.80
N VAL A 92 -8.91 17.06 10.53
CA VAL A 92 -8.36 16.85 9.18
C VAL A 92 -7.92 15.40 9.00
N GLU A 93 -8.12 14.88 7.80
CA GLU A 93 -7.66 13.56 7.38
C GLU A 93 -7.10 13.65 5.97
N ILE A 94 -5.92 13.07 5.75
CA ILE A 94 -5.24 12.92 4.46
C ILE A 94 -5.04 11.43 4.18
N SER A 95 -5.38 11.01 2.98
CA SER A 95 -5.17 9.64 2.50
C SER A 95 -4.70 9.60 1.05
N TYR A 96 -4.03 8.52 0.67
CA TYR A 96 -3.65 8.24 -0.71
C TYR A 96 -4.57 7.18 -1.32
N VAL A 97 -5.23 7.51 -2.41
CA VAL A 97 -6.05 6.58 -3.19
C VAL A 97 -5.28 6.16 -4.43
N SER A 98 -4.81 4.90 -4.43
CA SER A 98 -4.10 4.34 -5.58
C SER A 98 -5.08 4.10 -6.74
N PRO A 99 -4.87 4.70 -7.92
CA PRO A 99 -5.69 4.42 -9.10
C PRO A 99 -5.52 2.98 -9.60
N TYR A 100 -4.43 2.31 -9.23
CA TYR A 100 -4.12 0.94 -9.64
C TYR A 100 -4.70 -0.14 -8.73
N ARG A 101 -5.22 0.23 -7.55
CA ARG A 101 -5.79 -0.71 -6.58
C ARG A 101 -6.82 -1.68 -7.19
N PRO A 102 -7.82 -1.24 -7.99
CA PRO A 102 -8.76 -2.17 -8.60
C PRO A 102 -8.11 -3.13 -9.62
N TRP A 103 -7.07 -2.67 -10.34
CA TRP A 103 -6.33 -3.51 -11.27
C TRP A 103 -5.46 -4.55 -10.55
N ALA A 104 -4.84 -4.16 -9.44
CA ALA A 104 -4.05 -5.08 -8.62
C ALA A 104 -4.91 -6.22 -8.06
N GLU A 105 -6.12 -5.91 -7.57
CA GLU A 105 -7.09 -6.91 -7.10
C GLU A 105 -7.53 -7.83 -8.24
N ALA A 106 -7.80 -7.29 -9.43
CA ALA A 106 -8.15 -8.09 -10.59
C ALA A 106 -7.02 -9.04 -11.01
N VAL A 107 -5.78 -8.55 -11.09
CA VAL A 107 -4.61 -9.38 -11.42
C VAL A 107 -4.40 -10.46 -10.36
N GLN A 108 -4.51 -10.12 -9.08
CA GLN A 108 -4.41 -11.07 -7.98
C GLN A 108 -5.47 -12.18 -8.08
N ALA A 109 -6.73 -11.81 -8.38
CA ALA A 109 -7.80 -12.78 -8.58
C ALA A 109 -7.50 -13.72 -9.77
N VAL A 110 -7.00 -13.18 -10.89
CA VAL A 110 -6.59 -13.97 -12.05
C VAL A 110 -5.47 -14.95 -11.69
N VAL A 111 -4.43 -14.48 -10.98
CA VAL A 111 -3.32 -15.33 -10.52
C VAL A 111 -3.82 -16.44 -9.60
N LEU A 112 -4.75 -16.14 -8.69
CA LEU A 112 -5.35 -17.13 -7.79
C LEU A 112 -6.11 -18.21 -8.58
N VAL A 113 -6.91 -17.82 -9.58
CA VAL A 113 -7.63 -18.75 -10.45
C VAL A 113 -6.66 -19.62 -11.25
N LEU A 114 -5.63 -19.03 -11.87
CA LEU A 114 -4.60 -19.78 -12.60
C LEU A 114 -3.86 -20.78 -11.70
N THR A 115 -3.57 -20.37 -10.46
CA THR A 115 -2.93 -21.24 -9.47
C THR A 115 -3.83 -22.42 -9.11
N MET A 116 -5.14 -22.20 -8.91
CA MET A 116 -6.09 -23.29 -8.68
C MET A 116 -6.15 -24.25 -9.87
N LEU A 117 -6.16 -23.74 -11.11
CA LEU A 117 -6.19 -24.57 -12.31
C LEU A 117 -4.92 -25.43 -12.43
N LEU A 118 -3.75 -24.85 -12.16
CA LEU A 118 -2.48 -25.58 -12.21
C LEU A 118 -2.34 -26.59 -11.07
N ALA A 119 -2.96 -26.31 -9.91
CA ALA A 119 -2.99 -27.20 -8.77
C ALA A 119 -3.88 -28.44 -9.00
N ILE A 120 -4.68 -28.51 -10.08
CA ILE A 120 -5.48 -29.69 -10.40
C ILE A 120 -4.52 -30.84 -10.79
N PRO A 121 -4.44 -31.92 -10.00
CA PRO A 121 -3.57 -33.04 -10.33
C PRO A 121 -4.06 -33.72 -11.61
N ILE A 122 -3.22 -33.71 -12.65
CA ILE A 122 -3.54 -34.41 -13.91
C ILE A 122 -3.41 -35.92 -13.64
N PRO A 123 -4.49 -36.71 -13.80
CA PRO A 123 -4.41 -38.15 -13.61
C PRO A 123 -3.40 -38.73 -14.61
N SER A 124 -2.30 -39.28 -14.08
CA SER A 124 -1.28 -39.95 -14.87
C SER A 124 -1.87 -41.20 -15.50
N ARG A 125 -1.84 -41.28 -16.84
CA ARG A 125 -2.40 -42.40 -17.60
C ARG A 125 -1.73 -43.70 -17.14
N PRO A 126 -2.46 -44.73 -16.67
CA PRO A 126 -1.84 -45.99 -16.30
C PRO A 126 -1.12 -46.57 -17.53
N ARG A 127 0.18 -46.84 -17.36
CA ARG A 127 0.98 -47.55 -18.36
C ARG A 127 0.32 -48.90 -18.57
N VAL A 128 -0.29 -49.10 -19.74
CA VAL A 128 -0.81 -50.41 -20.16
C VAL A 128 0.34 -51.41 -20.09
N VAL A 129 0.33 -52.24 -19.05
CA VAL A 129 1.20 -53.41 -18.97
C VAL A 129 0.70 -54.35 -20.06
N ARG A 130 1.48 -54.53 -21.13
CA ARG A 130 1.18 -55.57 -22.12
C ARG A 130 1.24 -56.92 -21.39
N PRO A 131 0.19 -57.75 -21.44
CA PRO A 131 0.31 -59.12 -20.96
C PRO A 131 1.38 -59.83 -21.79
N GLN A 132 2.34 -60.47 -21.12
CA GLN A 132 3.25 -61.42 -21.76
C GLN A 132 2.41 -62.60 -22.25
N GLY A 133 2.03 -62.55 -23.52
CA GLY A 133 1.62 -63.71 -24.28
C GLY A 133 2.85 -64.41 -24.86
N GLY A 134 3.10 -65.65 -24.44
CA GLY A 134 4.10 -66.55 -25.01
C GLY A 134 4.49 -67.58 -23.95
N GLY A 135 3.84 -68.75 -23.89
CA GLY A 135 3.99 -69.86 -24.83
C GLY A 135 5.06 -70.81 -24.24
N ARG A 136 4.81 -72.07 -23.90
CA ARG A 136 3.96 -73.10 -24.48
C ARG A 136 3.48 -74.07 -23.41
N LEU A 137 2.26 -74.57 -23.58
CA LEU A 137 1.94 -75.94 -23.22
C LEU A 137 2.84 -76.85 -24.05
N GLN A 138 3.68 -77.67 -23.42
CA GLN A 138 4.28 -78.83 -24.07
C GLN A 138 3.65 -80.08 -23.48
N PRO A 139 2.49 -80.52 -23.99
CA PRO A 139 1.98 -81.85 -23.70
C PRO A 139 2.62 -82.87 -24.65
N ALA A 140 2.57 -84.11 -24.21
CA ALA A 140 2.83 -85.35 -24.94
C ALA A 140 4.31 -85.76 -25.03
N GLY A 141 4.60 -86.85 -24.31
CA GLY A 141 5.90 -87.48 -24.27
C GLY A 141 6.19 -88.38 -25.47
N ARG A 142 7.31 -89.10 -25.35
CA ARG A 142 7.47 -90.48 -25.80
C ARG A 142 8.76 -91.09 -25.20
N PRO A 143 8.75 -92.31 -24.62
CA PRO A 143 9.94 -93.14 -24.31
C PRO A 143 10.34 -94.00 -25.54
N PRO A 144 11.30 -94.97 -25.54
CA PRO A 144 12.52 -95.26 -24.74
C PRO A 144 13.82 -95.55 -25.60
N SER A 145 14.86 -96.11 -24.94
CA SER A 145 15.91 -97.07 -25.41
C SER A 145 17.30 -96.50 -25.79
N PRO A 146 18.43 -97.26 -25.66
CA PRO A 146 18.60 -98.74 -25.57
C PRO A 146 18.63 -99.36 -24.16
#